data_AF-A0A430UL67-F1
#
_entry.id   AF-A0A430UL67-F1
#
_cell.length_a   1.000
_cell.length_b   1.000
_cell.length_c   1.000
_cell.angle_alpha   90.00
_cell.angle_beta   90.00
_cell.angle_gamma   90.00
#
_symmetry.space_group_name_H-M   'P 1'
#
loop_
_entity.id
_entity.type
_entity.pdbx_description
1 polymer ?
#
loop_
_entity_poly.entity_id
_entity_poly.type
_entity_poly.pdbx_seq_one_letter_code
_entity_poly.pdbx_strand_id
1 'polypeptide(L)'
;MQARLANLAAELKAVEEAREWAAGSWTPAPGEILPPPAGNEATAAWQRALRRVAALGPRVVTAIVSGVVGGVTWGGEFRRLDRTLEALDLTKLARALTEDLLVQGVAAGYVYEREDGQVRIGRITGYLQPVLDPQDADVIVGLLQVQSRSDARAKWAIRYWVRYWDIYTAIVQEWDGLDSPVSIGTRPPARELPGLTPRLRVWGLEHDGSPQSLLLWALPMLRDIMASELMLARAEELAGYPVPIFGPDTDIQTIGPGLPVRGQFAWAQPGNLAELREQLRYKLERLRDALSLPGAILGAGPPSGEALREANLRFRQLTGLIRSIVEGLLTELVADYARAVGVEPVPVAVLPPRDLETSDRIQVVAALYRDGLVPMRVAAREIQPYLPTWSDEELEEWLQRQESIVTPSQVASLLGGGGE
;
A
#
# COMPACT_ATOMS: atom_id res chain seq x y z
N MET A 1 -4.57 -31.16 3.68
CA MET A 1 -3.88 -30.54 4.83
C MET A 1 -2.36 -30.58 4.71
N GLN A 2 -1.71 -31.74 4.53
CA GLN A 2 -0.25 -31.84 4.38
C GLN A 2 0.35 -31.05 3.19
N ALA A 3 -0.30 -31.02 2.02
CA ALA A 3 0.15 -30.21 0.88
C ALA A 3 0.04 -28.68 1.12
N ARG A 4 -1.00 -28.22 1.85
CA ARG A 4 -1.16 -26.80 2.25
C ARG A 4 -0.13 -26.39 3.32
N LEU A 5 0.24 -27.31 4.21
CA LEU A 5 1.32 -27.06 5.18
C LEU A 5 2.69 -26.98 4.52
N ALA A 6 2.94 -27.72 3.43
CA ALA A 6 4.23 -27.65 2.72
C ALA A 6 4.50 -26.26 2.09
N ASN A 7 3.46 -25.56 1.62
CA ASN A 7 3.59 -24.22 1.05
C ASN A 7 3.64 -23.10 2.11
N LEU A 8 3.13 -23.35 3.32
CA LEU A 8 3.07 -22.39 4.41
C LEU A 8 4.42 -21.73 4.74
N ALA A 9 5.52 -22.50 4.69
CA ALA A 9 6.85 -21.94 4.97
C ALA A 9 7.33 -20.97 3.88
N ALA A 10 7.00 -21.25 2.61
CA ALA A 10 7.34 -20.36 1.50
C ALA A 10 6.47 -19.10 1.52
N GLU A 11 5.17 -19.25 1.78
CA GLU A 11 4.23 -18.12 1.92
C GLU A 11 4.60 -17.22 3.10
N LEU A 12 4.92 -17.80 4.26
CA LEU A 12 5.39 -17.06 5.43
C LEU A 12 6.63 -16.23 5.09
N LYS A 13 7.62 -16.85 4.43
CA LYS A 13 8.83 -16.15 4.01
C LYS A 13 8.53 -15.00 3.04
N ALA A 14 7.62 -15.21 2.09
CA ALA A 14 7.21 -14.17 1.15
C ALA A 14 6.51 -13.01 1.86
N VAL A 15 5.66 -13.28 2.85
CA VAL A 15 5.02 -12.23 3.67
C VAL A 15 6.01 -11.50 4.57
N GLU A 16 6.97 -12.21 5.17
CA GLU A 16 8.05 -11.59 5.93
C GLU A 16 8.88 -10.66 5.03
N GLU A 17 9.23 -11.10 3.83
CA GLU A 17 9.89 -10.26 2.83
C GLU A 17 9.03 -9.04 2.45
N ALA A 18 7.74 -9.22 2.19
CA ALA A 18 6.83 -8.10 1.91
C ALA A 18 6.76 -7.11 3.08
N ARG A 19 6.80 -7.57 4.33
CA ARG A 19 6.89 -6.69 5.51
C ARG A 19 8.19 -5.90 5.54
N GLU A 20 9.31 -6.54 5.24
CA GLU A 20 10.60 -5.87 5.17
C GLU A 20 10.64 -4.82 4.07
N TRP A 21 10.03 -5.11 2.91
CA TRP A 21 9.86 -4.12 1.84
C TRP A 21 8.96 -2.96 2.27
N ALA A 22 7.79 -3.26 2.87
CA ALA A 22 6.88 -2.24 3.40
C ALA A 22 7.56 -1.31 4.42
N ALA A 23 8.43 -1.86 5.27
CA ALA A 23 9.19 -1.13 6.27
C ALA A 23 10.45 -0.43 5.71
N GLY A 24 10.87 -0.75 4.47
CA GLY A 24 12.12 -0.27 3.89
C GLY A 24 13.38 -0.86 4.54
N SER A 25 13.24 -2.00 5.22
CA SER A 25 14.32 -2.71 5.90
C SER A 25 14.85 -3.90 5.11
N TRP A 26 14.22 -4.25 3.98
CA TRP A 26 14.64 -5.37 3.17
C TRP A 26 16.05 -5.20 2.63
N THR A 27 16.86 -6.25 2.76
CA THR A 27 18.20 -6.31 2.18
C THR A 27 18.39 -7.65 1.48
N PRO A 28 18.84 -7.67 0.23
CA PRO A 28 19.11 -8.93 -0.46
C PRO A 28 20.30 -9.64 0.18
N ALA A 29 20.26 -10.97 0.17
CA ALA A 29 21.43 -11.76 0.52
C ALA A 29 22.55 -11.55 -0.53
N PRO A 30 23.84 -11.66 -0.14
CA PRO A 30 24.93 -11.56 -1.10
C PRO A 30 24.76 -12.56 -2.26
N GLY A 31 24.79 -12.07 -3.50
CA GLY A 31 24.61 -12.91 -4.69
C GLY A 31 23.16 -13.20 -5.07
N GLU A 32 22.16 -12.76 -4.31
CA GLU A 32 20.74 -13.02 -4.60
C GLU A 32 20.25 -12.25 -5.84
N ILE A 33 20.65 -10.98 -5.97
CA ILE A 33 20.25 -10.12 -7.10
C ILE A 33 21.40 -9.91 -8.10
N LEU A 34 22.60 -9.62 -7.58
CA LEU A 34 23.80 -9.37 -8.36
C LEU A 34 25.01 -9.96 -7.63
N PRO A 35 26.12 -10.22 -8.35
CA PRO A 35 27.36 -10.67 -7.74
C PRO A 35 27.77 -9.74 -6.57
N PRO A 36 28.29 -10.30 -5.47
CA PRO A 36 28.67 -9.51 -4.32
C PRO A 36 29.70 -8.43 -4.71
N PRO A 37 29.62 -7.22 -4.13
CA PRO A 37 30.57 -6.16 -4.43
C PRO A 37 31.99 -6.60 -4.03
N ALA A 38 32.95 -6.40 -4.93
CA ALA A 38 34.36 -6.67 -4.67
C ALA A 38 35.07 -5.34 -4.33
N GLY A 39 35.53 -5.20 -3.08
CA GLY A 39 36.25 -4.01 -2.61
C GLY A 39 35.36 -2.94 -1.96
N ASN A 40 36.02 -1.92 -1.41
CA ASN A 40 35.37 -0.89 -0.58
C ASN A 40 34.46 0.05 -1.40
N GLU A 41 34.87 0.44 -2.61
CA GLU A 41 34.12 1.36 -3.47
C GLU A 41 32.81 0.74 -3.98
N ALA A 42 32.88 -0.49 -4.49
CA ALA A 42 31.71 -1.27 -4.92
C ALA A 42 30.73 -1.52 -3.75
N THR A 43 31.26 -1.72 -2.53
CA THR A 43 30.42 -1.87 -1.33
C THR A 43 29.71 -0.56 -0.99
N ALA A 44 30.38 0.59 -1.12
CA ALA A 44 29.77 1.89 -0.91
C ALA A 44 28.69 2.20 -1.98
N ALA A 45 28.93 1.84 -3.24
CA ALA A 45 27.95 1.96 -4.32
C ALA A 45 26.71 1.09 -4.07
N TRP A 46 26.92 -0.16 -3.64
CA TRP A 46 25.86 -1.08 -3.22
C TRP A 46 24.99 -0.46 -2.12
N GLN A 47 25.60 0.07 -1.07
CA GLN A 47 24.88 0.72 0.03
C GLN A 47 24.13 2.00 -0.39
N ARG A 48 24.63 2.74 -1.39
CA ARG A 48 23.89 3.87 -1.97
C ARG A 48 22.64 3.39 -2.72
N ALA A 49 22.76 2.35 -3.54
CA ALA A 49 21.63 1.77 -4.27
C ALA A 49 20.56 1.20 -3.32
N LEU A 50 20.97 0.45 -2.28
CA LEU A 50 20.05 -0.04 -1.25
C LEU A 50 19.25 1.10 -0.62
N ARG A 51 19.90 2.22 -0.27
CA ARG A 51 19.22 3.39 0.31
C ARG A 51 18.22 4.05 -0.64
N ARG A 52 18.48 4.05 -1.96
CA ARG A 52 17.55 4.62 -2.95
C ARG A 52 16.27 3.79 -3.03
N VAL A 53 16.39 2.48 -2.99
CA VAL A 53 15.29 1.54 -3.18
C VAL A 53 14.53 1.26 -1.87
N ALA A 54 15.20 1.37 -0.72
CA ALA A 54 14.60 1.21 0.61
C ALA A 54 13.35 2.09 0.83
N ALA A 55 13.26 3.25 0.17
CA ALA A 55 12.12 4.14 0.28
C ALA A 55 10.91 3.72 -0.59
N LEU A 56 11.06 2.80 -1.55
CA LEU A 56 9.99 2.46 -2.48
C LEU A 56 8.80 1.80 -1.78
N GLY A 57 9.04 0.72 -1.03
CA GLY A 57 7.97 0.02 -0.29
C GLY A 57 7.23 0.93 0.70
N PRO A 58 7.92 1.70 1.57
CA PRO A 58 7.28 2.67 2.45
C PRO A 58 6.47 3.73 1.70
N ARG A 59 6.94 4.22 0.55
CA ARG A 59 6.20 5.20 -0.28
C ARG A 59 4.91 4.59 -0.84
N VAL A 60 4.96 3.36 -1.36
CA VAL A 60 3.79 2.63 -1.85
C VAL A 60 2.76 2.46 -0.74
N VAL A 61 3.18 1.90 0.39
CA VAL A 61 2.29 1.63 1.53
C VAL A 61 1.71 2.94 2.07
N THR A 62 2.54 3.96 2.28
CA THR A 62 2.08 5.26 2.79
C THR A 62 1.10 5.94 1.85
N ALA A 63 1.35 5.90 0.54
CA ALA A 63 0.44 6.48 -0.45
C ALA A 63 -0.94 5.81 -0.38
N ILE A 64 -0.98 4.48 -0.41
CA ILE A 64 -2.25 3.75 -0.39
C ILE A 64 -2.95 3.91 0.96
N VAL A 65 -2.26 3.70 2.09
CA VAL A 65 -2.85 3.87 3.44
C VAL A 65 -3.43 5.27 3.63
N SER A 66 -2.73 6.31 3.17
CA SER A 66 -3.21 7.70 3.29
C SER A 66 -4.37 8.00 2.34
N GLY A 67 -4.44 7.35 1.17
CA GLY A 67 -5.59 7.44 0.27
C GLY A 67 -6.82 6.68 0.79
N VAL A 68 -6.63 5.60 1.53
CA VAL A 68 -7.71 4.81 2.15
C VAL A 68 -8.28 5.52 3.37
N VAL A 69 -7.41 5.93 4.31
CA VAL A 69 -7.77 6.41 5.65
C VAL A 69 -7.37 7.87 5.84
N GLY A 70 -8.33 8.77 5.65
CA GLY A 70 -8.25 10.18 6.08
C GLY A 70 -8.76 10.40 7.51
N GLY A 71 -9.68 9.57 7.95
CA GLY A 71 -10.24 9.57 9.31
C GLY A 71 -11.22 8.42 9.50
N VAL A 72 -11.69 8.23 10.73
CA VAL A 72 -12.74 7.26 11.06
C VAL A 72 -13.81 7.96 11.87
N THR A 73 -15.07 7.73 11.50
CA THR A 73 -16.25 8.22 12.21
C THR A 73 -17.22 7.07 12.43
N TRP A 74 -18.19 7.25 13.31
CA TRP A 74 -19.24 6.27 13.55
C TRP A 74 -20.59 6.98 13.61
N GLY A 75 -21.66 6.25 13.30
CA GLY A 75 -23.03 6.76 13.41
C GLY A 75 -23.58 6.64 14.84
N GLY A 76 -24.64 7.39 15.14
CA GLY A 76 -25.40 7.25 16.40
C GLY A 76 -25.56 8.56 17.18
N GLU A 77 -26.62 8.67 17.99
CA GLU A 77 -26.91 9.83 18.85
C GLU A 77 -26.46 9.62 20.31
N PHE A 78 -25.72 8.53 20.58
CA PHE A 78 -25.46 8.06 21.94
C PHE A 78 -24.13 8.56 22.51
N ARG A 79 -24.18 9.70 23.21
CA ARG A 79 -23.03 10.33 23.91
C ARG A 79 -22.17 9.39 24.77
N ARG A 80 -22.73 8.28 25.29
CA ARG A 80 -22.01 7.32 26.13
C ARG A 80 -21.07 6.42 25.32
N LEU A 81 -21.49 6.01 24.12
CA LEU A 81 -20.69 5.20 23.22
C LEU A 81 -19.58 6.03 22.58
N ASP A 82 -19.87 7.29 22.22
CA ASP A 82 -18.90 8.22 21.64
C ASP A 82 -17.63 8.35 22.48
N ARG A 83 -17.78 8.57 23.80
CA ARG A 83 -16.63 8.69 24.71
C ARG A 83 -15.79 7.41 24.82
N THR A 84 -16.43 6.25 24.72
CA THR A 84 -15.73 4.95 24.75
C THR A 84 -15.05 4.63 23.42
N LEU A 85 -15.65 4.99 22.29
CA LEU A 85 -15.05 4.82 20.96
C LEU A 85 -13.94 5.83 20.71
N GLU A 86 -14.04 7.06 21.21
CA GLU A 86 -12.97 8.06 21.19
C GLU A 86 -11.68 7.56 21.89
N ALA A 87 -11.81 6.70 22.90
CA ALA A 87 -10.67 6.10 23.59
C ALA A 87 -10.00 4.97 22.76
N LEU A 88 -10.73 4.38 21.83
CA LEU A 88 -10.21 3.41 20.87
C LEU A 88 -9.69 4.20 19.68
N ASP A 89 -8.37 4.31 19.52
CA ASP A 89 -7.77 4.97 18.36
C ASP A 89 -8.07 4.19 17.06
N LEU A 90 -9.31 4.31 16.57
CA LEU A 90 -9.86 3.55 15.44
C LEU A 90 -9.19 3.97 14.14
N THR A 91 -8.72 5.22 14.06
CA THR A 91 -7.94 5.69 12.89
C THR A 91 -6.62 4.96 12.80
N LYS A 92 -5.88 4.83 13.91
CA LYS A 92 -4.65 4.04 13.92
C LYS A 92 -4.91 2.56 13.62
N LEU A 93 -5.99 2.00 14.16
CA LEU A 93 -6.38 0.62 13.86
C LEU A 93 -6.70 0.44 12.37
N ALA A 94 -7.48 1.34 11.77
CA ALA A 94 -7.81 1.31 10.34
C ALA A 94 -6.55 1.34 9.46
N ARG A 95 -5.58 2.19 9.78
CA ARG A 95 -4.30 2.27 9.06
C ARG A 95 -3.51 0.96 9.18
N ALA A 96 -3.46 0.37 10.37
CA ALA A 96 -2.76 -0.90 10.60
C ALA A 96 -3.44 -2.09 9.89
N LEU A 97 -4.78 -2.14 9.88
CA LEU A 97 -5.54 -3.16 9.14
C LEU A 97 -5.37 -2.99 7.63
N THR A 98 -5.32 -1.74 7.14
CA THR A 98 -5.02 -1.44 5.74
C THR A 98 -3.64 -1.98 5.36
N GLU A 99 -2.62 -1.72 6.19
CA GLU A 99 -1.26 -2.23 5.96
C GLU A 99 -1.23 -3.77 5.92
N ASP A 100 -1.94 -4.46 6.82
CA ASP A 100 -2.03 -5.92 6.79
C ASP A 100 -2.68 -6.44 5.49
N LEU A 101 -3.75 -5.80 5.00
CA LEU A 101 -4.34 -6.14 3.70
C LEU A 101 -3.34 -5.94 2.56
N LEU A 102 -2.56 -4.85 2.57
CA LEU A 102 -1.58 -4.58 1.51
C LEU A 102 -0.44 -5.61 1.50
N VAL A 103 0.00 -6.05 2.68
CA VAL A 103 1.17 -6.91 2.84
C VAL A 103 0.83 -8.38 2.66
N GLN A 104 -0.26 -8.88 3.26
CA GLN A 104 -0.59 -10.30 3.30
C GLN A 104 -2.00 -10.63 2.82
N GLY A 105 -2.78 -9.63 2.37
CA GLY A 105 -4.11 -9.88 1.80
C GLY A 105 -5.22 -10.15 2.82
N VAL A 106 -4.89 -10.20 4.11
CA VAL A 106 -5.80 -10.51 5.21
C VAL A 106 -5.60 -9.51 6.33
N ALA A 107 -6.70 -8.94 6.82
CA ALA A 107 -6.75 -8.19 8.06
C ALA A 107 -7.71 -8.88 9.03
N ALA A 108 -7.29 -8.99 10.29
CA ALA A 108 -8.11 -9.60 11.32
C ALA A 108 -7.93 -8.91 12.67
N GLY A 109 -8.99 -8.95 13.47
CA GLY A 109 -9.03 -8.41 14.81
C GLY A 109 -9.95 -9.21 15.70
N TYR A 110 -9.96 -8.87 16.99
CA TYR A 110 -10.86 -9.45 17.96
C TYR A 110 -11.09 -8.48 19.10
N VAL A 111 -12.16 -8.67 19.86
CA VAL A 111 -12.45 -7.93 21.07
C VAL A 111 -12.00 -8.75 22.27
N TYR A 112 -11.40 -8.12 23.27
CA TYR A 112 -10.95 -8.80 24.47
C TYR A 112 -11.06 -7.92 25.70
N GLU A 113 -11.30 -8.55 26.84
CA GLU A 113 -11.20 -7.92 28.14
C GLU A 113 -9.76 -8.09 28.67
N ARG A 114 -9.16 -6.98 29.11
CA ARG A 114 -7.87 -6.98 29.78
C ARG A 114 -8.00 -7.40 31.24
N GLU A 115 -6.86 -7.71 31.86
CA GLU A 115 -6.79 -8.04 33.29
C GLU A 115 -7.33 -6.92 34.21
N ASP A 116 -7.32 -5.67 33.74
CA ASP A 116 -7.87 -4.50 34.44
C ASP A 116 -9.38 -4.29 34.21
N GLY A 117 -10.06 -5.23 33.53
CA GLY A 117 -11.48 -5.16 33.19
C GLY A 117 -11.80 -4.22 32.01
N GLN A 118 -10.80 -3.62 31.36
CA GLN A 118 -11.03 -2.79 30.18
C GLN A 118 -11.22 -3.66 28.94
N VAL A 119 -12.37 -3.50 28.28
CA VAL A 119 -12.59 -4.06 26.94
C VAL A 119 -11.77 -3.27 25.92
N ARG A 120 -11.11 -3.97 25.00
CA ARG A 120 -10.36 -3.38 23.88
C ARG A 120 -10.58 -4.13 22.58
N ILE A 121 -10.30 -3.44 21.49
CA ILE A 121 -10.17 -4.03 20.16
C ILE A 121 -8.68 -4.30 19.90
N GLY A 122 -8.35 -5.55 19.60
CA GLY A 122 -7.02 -6.02 19.26
C GLY A 122 -6.91 -6.39 17.79
N ARG A 123 -5.73 -6.18 17.22
CA ARG A 123 -5.36 -6.66 15.88
C ARG A 123 -4.68 -8.02 16.00
N ILE A 124 -5.04 -8.99 15.15
CA ILE A 124 -4.31 -10.26 15.04
C ILE A 124 -3.09 -10.03 14.15
N THR A 125 -1.91 -10.30 14.68
CA THR A 125 -0.63 -10.04 14.01
C THR A 125 0.12 -11.34 13.73
N GLY A 126 1.18 -11.29 12.92
CA GLY A 126 1.82 -12.49 12.38
C GLY A 126 1.26 -12.82 11.00
N TYR A 127 1.70 -13.92 10.42
CA TYR A 127 1.17 -14.42 9.16
C TYR A 127 -0.24 -14.97 9.36
N LEU A 128 -1.17 -14.56 8.51
CA LEU A 128 -2.58 -14.91 8.58
C LEU A 128 -3.00 -15.67 7.33
N GLN A 129 -3.48 -16.90 7.51
CA GLN A 129 -4.01 -17.73 6.44
C GLN A 129 -5.48 -18.08 6.71
N PRO A 130 -6.41 -17.69 5.83
CA PRO A 130 -7.80 -18.14 5.92
C PRO A 130 -7.87 -19.65 5.71
N VAL A 131 -8.69 -20.32 6.52
CA VAL A 131 -8.99 -21.75 6.38
C VAL A 131 -10.37 -21.86 5.75
N LEU A 132 -10.42 -22.44 4.56
CA LEU A 132 -11.65 -22.60 3.78
C LEU A 132 -12.39 -23.89 4.15
N ASP A 133 -13.72 -23.90 4.00
CA ASP A 133 -14.53 -25.10 4.13
C ASP A 133 -14.09 -26.12 3.05
N PRO A 134 -13.82 -27.39 3.41
CA PRO A 134 -13.53 -28.43 2.43
C PRO A 134 -14.65 -28.67 1.40
N GLN A 135 -15.89 -28.32 1.74
CA GLN A 135 -17.08 -28.50 0.90
C GLN A 135 -17.45 -27.24 0.10
N ASP A 136 -16.98 -26.07 0.53
CA ASP A 136 -17.25 -24.78 -0.09
C ASP A 136 -16.01 -23.87 -0.01
N ALA A 137 -15.32 -23.72 -1.14
CA ALA A 137 -14.10 -22.93 -1.22
C ALA A 137 -14.32 -21.42 -1.03
N ASP A 138 -15.57 -20.95 -1.10
CA ASP A 138 -15.91 -19.53 -0.88
C ASP A 138 -16.19 -19.23 0.60
N VAL A 139 -16.32 -20.27 1.45
CA VAL A 139 -16.61 -20.12 2.87
C VAL A 139 -15.33 -20.24 3.69
N ILE A 140 -15.01 -19.20 4.45
CA ILE A 140 -13.93 -19.23 5.44
C ILE A 140 -14.49 -19.78 6.74
N VAL A 141 -13.88 -20.84 7.28
CA VAL A 141 -14.29 -21.51 8.53
C VAL A 141 -13.33 -21.28 9.69
N GLY A 142 -12.14 -20.78 9.40
CA GLY A 142 -11.13 -20.53 10.42
C GLY A 142 -10.03 -19.59 9.97
N LEU A 143 -9.14 -19.27 10.90
CA LEU A 143 -7.95 -18.46 10.66
C LEU A 143 -6.74 -19.16 11.28
N LEU A 144 -5.74 -19.47 10.46
CA LEU A 144 -4.43 -19.90 10.93
C LEU A 144 -3.54 -18.66 11.10
N GLN A 145 -2.97 -18.53 12.29
CA GLN A 145 -2.04 -17.47 12.66
C GLN A 145 -0.67 -18.10 12.95
N VAL A 146 0.40 -17.52 12.38
CA VAL A 146 1.78 -17.92 12.67
C VAL A 146 2.58 -16.70 13.12
N GLN A 147 3.30 -16.82 14.23
CA GLN A 147 4.25 -15.81 14.70
C GLN A 147 5.61 -16.44 14.94
N SER A 148 6.66 -15.74 14.51
CA SER A 148 8.03 -16.01 14.91
C SER A 148 8.36 -15.25 16.20
N ARG A 149 9.07 -15.91 17.13
CA ARG A 149 9.60 -15.31 18.34
C ARG A 149 11.08 -15.65 18.46
N SER A 150 11.89 -14.65 18.77
CA SER A 150 13.27 -14.88 19.19
C SER A 150 13.27 -15.63 20.52
N ASP A 151 13.89 -16.80 20.57
CA ASP A 151 14.04 -17.55 21.81
C ASP A 151 15.09 -16.87 22.70
N ALA A 152 14.65 -16.30 23.82
CA ALA A 152 15.56 -15.66 24.77
C ALA A 152 16.51 -16.65 25.45
N ARG A 153 16.19 -17.96 25.45
CA ARG A 153 16.97 -19.01 26.12
C ARG A 153 17.98 -19.68 25.20
N ALA A 154 17.70 -19.72 23.89
CA ALA A 154 18.62 -20.23 22.89
C ALA A 154 19.11 -19.06 22.02
N LYS A 155 20.35 -18.62 22.27
CA LYS A 155 21.01 -17.54 21.52
C LYS A 155 20.84 -17.80 20.02
N TRP A 156 20.04 -16.97 19.36
CA TRP A 156 19.76 -17.00 17.91
C TRP A 156 18.80 -18.09 17.39
N ALA A 157 18.05 -18.81 18.24
CA ALA A 157 17.00 -19.70 17.74
C ALA A 157 15.68 -18.92 17.52
N ILE A 158 15.11 -19.05 16.33
CA ILE A 158 13.75 -18.59 16.03
C ILE A 158 12.79 -19.74 16.36
N ARG A 159 11.80 -19.48 17.21
CA ARG A 159 10.73 -20.42 17.54
C ARG A 159 9.42 -19.92 16.95
N TYR A 160 8.56 -20.85 16.55
CA TYR A 160 7.27 -20.53 15.96
C TYR A 160 6.14 -20.86 16.92
N TRP A 161 5.18 -19.95 16.91
CA TRP A 161 3.91 -20.06 17.59
C TRP A 161 2.81 -20.07 16.54
N VAL A 162 2.03 -21.15 16.51
CA VAL A 162 0.96 -21.36 15.54
C VAL A 162 -0.36 -21.47 16.28
N ARG A 163 -1.36 -20.72 15.84
CA ARG A 163 -2.69 -20.70 16.44
C ARG A 163 -3.75 -20.85 15.37
N TYR A 164 -4.65 -21.81 15.56
CA TYR A 164 -5.89 -21.93 14.79
C TYR A 164 -7.02 -21.28 15.58
N TRP A 165 -7.72 -20.36 14.92
CA TRP A 165 -8.93 -19.75 15.42
C TRP A 165 -10.11 -20.29 14.63
N ASP A 166 -11.11 -20.79 15.32
CA ASP A 166 -12.43 -20.94 14.74
C ASP A 166 -13.09 -19.55 14.68
N ILE A 167 -13.67 -19.19 13.55
CA ILE A 167 -14.23 -17.83 13.37
C ILE A 167 -15.71 -17.77 13.75
N TYR A 168 -16.35 -18.92 13.92
CA TYR A 168 -17.75 -19.04 14.34
C TYR A 168 -17.88 -19.36 15.82
N THR A 169 -16.91 -20.10 16.36
CA THR A 169 -16.84 -20.48 17.76
C THR A 169 -15.66 -19.80 18.42
N ALA A 170 -15.75 -19.47 19.71
CA ALA A 170 -14.63 -18.88 20.44
C ALA A 170 -13.54 -19.91 20.79
N ILE A 171 -13.38 -20.95 19.96
CA ILE A 171 -12.49 -22.08 20.17
C ILE A 171 -11.14 -21.80 19.49
N VAL A 172 -10.08 -22.01 20.25
CA VAL A 172 -8.71 -21.81 19.81
C VAL A 172 -7.89 -23.08 20.05
N GLN A 173 -7.00 -23.38 19.10
CA GLN A 173 -6.01 -24.45 19.19
C GLN A 173 -4.63 -23.86 18.97
N GLU A 174 -3.68 -24.20 19.83
CA GLU A 174 -2.38 -23.53 19.88
C GLU A 174 -1.21 -24.51 19.97
N TRP A 175 -0.20 -24.29 19.14
CA TRP A 175 1.10 -24.94 19.16
C TRP A 175 2.17 -23.90 19.48
N ASP A 176 2.94 -24.13 20.53
CA ASP A 176 4.00 -23.22 20.96
C ASP A 176 5.38 -23.90 20.91
N GLY A 177 6.43 -23.10 20.73
CA GLY A 177 7.82 -23.56 20.77
C GLY A 177 8.27 -24.41 19.57
N LEU A 178 7.60 -24.33 18.43
CA LEU A 178 7.92 -25.14 17.25
C LEU A 178 9.26 -24.70 16.61
N ASP A 179 10.08 -25.66 16.16
CA ASP A 179 11.28 -25.38 15.34
C ASP A 179 10.93 -24.90 13.92
N SER A 180 9.73 -25.25 13.44
CA SER A 180 9.22 -24.87 12.12
C SER A 180 7.70 -24.75 12.17
N PRO A 181 7.10 -23.78 11.46
CA PRO A 181 5.65 -23.57 11.45
C PRO A 181 4.89 -24.74 10.82
N VAL A 182 5.57 -25.63 10.08
CA VAL A 182 4.97 -26.81 9.44
C VAL A 182 5.11 -28.08 10.28
N SER A 183 5.85 -28.02 11.40
CA SER A 183 6.03 -29.15 12.32
C SER A 183 4.84 -29.34 13.26
N ILE A 184 3.64 -29.03 12.78
CA ILE A 184 2.38 -29.19 13.51
C ILE A 184 2.17 -30.70 13.72
N GLY A 185 2.49 -31.17 14.92
CA GLY A 185 2.35 -32.56 15.33
C GLY A 185 0.91 -32.89 15.73
N THR A 186 0.75 -33.56 16.88
CA THR A 186 -0.56 -33.91 17.43
C THR A 186 -1.43 -32.67 17.66
N ARG A 187 -2.73 -32.78 17.38
CA ARG A 187 -3.68 -31.68 17.58
C ARG A 187 -3.75 -31.33 19.08
N PRO A 188 -3.47 -30.08 19.48
CA PRO A 188 -3.49 -29.65 20.87
C PRO A 188 -4.95 -29.60 21.32
N PRO A 189 -5.19 -29.68 22.64
CA PRO A 189 -6.54 -29.56 23.17
C PRO A 189 -7.17 -28.24 22.73
N ALA A 190 -8.42 -28.32 22.28
CA ALA A 190 -9.23 -27.14 22.02
C ALA A 190 -9.47 -26.40 23.34
N ARG A 191 -9.21 -25.09 23.35
CA ARG A 191 -9.52 -24.21 24.47
C ARG A 191 -10.57 -23.21 24.03
N GLU A 192 -11.66 -23.13 24.78
CA GLU A 192 -12.62 -22.05 24.62
C GLU A 192 -12.06 -20.78 25.26
N LEU A 193 -12.13 -19.69 24.53
CA LEU A 193 -11.71 -18.36 24.93
C LEU A 193 -12.93 -17.43 24.79
N PRO A 194 -13.90 -17.49 25.74
CA PRO A 194 -15.15 -16.75 25.62
C PRO A 194 -14.91 -15.26 25.33
N GLY A 195 -15.61 -14.73 24.33
CA GLY A 195 -15.47 -13.33 23.91
C GLY A 195 -14.32 -13.05 22.92
N LEU A 196 -13.46 -14.02 22.61
CA LEU A 196 -12.32 -13.87 21.68
C LEU A 196 -12.60 -14.41 20.27
N THR A 197 -13.82 -14.20 19.75
CA THR A 197 -14.14 -14.59 18.37
C THR A 197 -13.46 -13.64 17.39
N PRO A 198 -12.61 -14.13 16.47
CA PRO A 198 -11.93 -13.27 15.50
C PRO A 198 -12.90 -12.78 14.42
N ARG A 199 -12.73 -11.53 14.00
CA ARG A 199 -13.30 -10.99 12.76
C ARG A 199 -12.18 -10.83 11.76
N LEU A 200 -12.44 -11.17 10.51
CA LEU A 200 -11.47 -11.02 9.45
C LEU A 200 -12.12 -10.56 8.15
N ARG A 201 -11.28 -9.95 7.32
CA ARG A 201 -11.57 -9.64 5.93
C ARG A 201 -10.37 -10.01 5.07
N VAL A 202 -10.67 -10.49 3.87
CA VAL A 202 -9.68 -10.87 2.87
C VAL A 202 -9.89 -9.96 1.66
N TRP A 203 -8.78 -9.52 1.05
CA TRP A 203 -8.80 -8.77 -0.21
C TRP A 203 -9.49 -9.56 -1.32
N GLY A 204 -9.06 -10.81 -1.47
CA GLY A 204 -9.50 -11.77 -2.46
C GLY A 204 -8.71 -13.07 -2.26
N LEU A 205 -9.17 -14.15 -2.88
CA LEU A 205 -8.51 -15.45 -2.82
C LEU A 205 -8.00 -15.83 -4.21
N GLU A 206 -6.82 -16.45 -4.28
CA GLU A 206 -6.36 -17.13 -5.48
C GLU A 206 -7.07 -18.46 -5.67
N HIS A 207 -6.87 -19.11 -6.83
CA HIS A 207 -7.50 -20.39 -7.15
C HIS A 207 -7.13 -21.52 -6.17
N ASP A 208 -6.01 -21.42 -5.46
CA ASP A 208 -5.59 -22.39 -4.45
C ASP A 208 -6.13 -22.07 -3.03
N GLY A 209 -6.81 -20.93 -2.88
CA GLY A 209 -7.34 -20.42 -1.62
C GLY A 209 -6.34 -19.59 -0.80
N SER A 210 -5.18 -19.24 -1.35
CA SER A 210 -4.26 -18.30 -0.73
C SER A 210 -4.79 -16.86 -0.85
N PRO A 211 -4.53 -15.98 0.14
CA PRO A 211 -4.98 -14.59 0.07
C PRO A 211 -4.17 -13.79 -0.94
N GLN A 212 -4.87 -13.05 -1.81
CA GLN A 212 -4.26 -12.11 -2.73
C GLN A 212 -3.71 -10.90 -1.97
N SER A 213 -2.48 -10.51 -2.27
CA SER A 213 -1.82 -9.34 -1.66
C SER A 213 -1.18 -8.47 -2.74
N LEU A 214 -1.44 -7.16 -2.67
CA LEU A 214 -0.86 -6.19 -3.60
C LEU A 214 0.67 -6.16 -3.50
N LEU A 215 1.23 -6.23 -2.28
CA LEU A 215 2.68 -6.16 -2.11
C LEU A 215 3.36 -7.47 -2.46
N LEU A 216 2.76 -8.64 -2.14
CA LEU A 216 3.28 -9.94 -2.58
C LEU A 216 3.35 -10.02 -4.10
N TRP A 217 2.29 -9.58 -4.78
CA TRP A 217 2.23 -9.53 -6.23
C TRP A 217 3.28 -8.57 -6.83
N ALA A 218 3.61 -7.48 -6.12
CA ALA A 218 4.60 -6.51 -6.55
C ALA A 218 6.06 -6.87 -6.23
N LEU A 219 6.33 -7.85 -5.36
CA LEU A 219 7.69 -8.25 -4.97
C LEU A 219 8.63 -8.50 -6.16
N PRO A 220 8.23 -9.22 -7.24
CA PRO A 220 9.10 -9.43 -8.38
C PRO A 220 9.49 -8.12 -9.09
N MET A 221 8.56 -7.15 -9.17
CA MET A 221 8.82 -5.84 -9.78
C MET A 221 9.74 -4.99 -8.91
N LEU A 222 9.56 -5.02 -7.59
CA LEU A 222 10.44 -4.34 -6.63
C LEU A 222 11.87 -4.88 -6.70
N ARG A 223 12.03 -6.20 -6.80
CA ARG A 223 13.33 -6.86 -6.99
C ARG A 223 13.99 -6.48 -8.32
N ASP A 224 13.22 -6.39 -9.40
CA ASP A 224 13.72 -5.98 -10.72
C ASP A 224 14.17 -4.49 -10.75
N ILE A 225 13.44 -3.61 -10.05
CA ILE A 225 13.86 -2.21 -9.85
C ILE A 225 15.16 -2.16 -9.04
N MET A 226 15.28 -2.93 -7.96
CA MET A 226 16.51 -3.03 -7.18
C MET A 226 17.70 -3.49 -8.04
N ALA A 227 17.51 -4.53 -8.85
CA ALA A 227 18.55 -5.02 -9.76
C ALA A 227 19.03 -3.90 -10.69
N SER A 228 18.09 -3.13 -11.25
CA SER A 228 18.39 -2.02 -12.16
C SER A 228 19.11 -0.87 -11.48
N GLU A 229 18.72 -0.51 -10.26
CA GLU A 229 19.40 0.51 -9.44
C GLU A 229 20.81 0.10 -9.05
N LEU A 230 21.02 -1.18 -8.70
CA LEU A 230 22.35 -1.69 -8.41
C LEU A 230 23.24 -1.73 -9.66
N MET A 231 22.69 -2.13 -10.81
CA MET A 231 23.40 -2.06 -12.10
C MET A 231 23.77 -0.63 -12.48
N LEU A 232 22.84 0.31 -12.30
CA LEU A 232 23.06 1.73 -12.56
C LEU A 232 24.13 2.30 -11.62
N ALA A 233 24.06 2.03 -10.32
CA ALA A 233 25.04 2.51 -9.35
C ALA A 233 26.46 1.98 -9.66
N ARG A 234 26.57 0.72 -10.10
CA ARG A 234 27.82 0.12 -10.55
C ARG A 234 28.31 0.75 -11.86
N ALA A 235 27.42 1.00 -12.82
CA ALA A 235 27.77 1.65 -14.07
C ALA A 235 28.21 3.11 -13.86
N GLU A 236 27.57 3.84 -12.95
CA GLU A 236 27.96 5.21 -12.57
C GLU A 236 29.36 5.24 -11.91
N GLU A 237 29.69 4.25 -11.08
CA GLU A 237 31.03 4.09 -10.52
C GLU A 237 32.07 3.86 -11.62
N LEU A 238 31.83 2.90 -12.52
CA LEU A 238 32.72 2.63 -13.66
C LEU A 238 32.82 3.82 -14.62
N ALA A 239 31.76 4.61 -14.75
CA ALA A 239 31.76 5.83 -15.55
C ALA A 239 32.61 6.97 -14.98
N GLY A 240 32.77 7.01 -13.66
CA GLY A 240 33.68 7.95 -12.99
C GLY A 240 35.16 7.68 -13.30
N TYR A 241 35.50 6.47 -13.76
CA TYR A 241 36.85 6.04 -14.07
C TYR A 241 36.95 5.56 -15.53
N PRO A 242 37.21 6.46 -16.50
CA PRO A 242 37.34 6.04 -17.90
C PRO A 242 38.43 4.95 -17.99
N VAL A 243 38.08 3.80 -18.58
CA VAL A 243 39.02 2.68 -18.70
C VAL A 243 39.82 2.87 -19.98
N PRO A 244 41.15 2.90 -19.91
CA PRO A 244 41.96 3.03 -21.11
C PRO A 244 41.96 1.70 -21.89
N ILE A 245 41.67 1.76 -23.19
CA ILE A 245 41.81 0.68 -24.16
C ILE A 245 43.10 0.94 -24.95
N PHE A 246 44.00 -0.02 -24.91
CA PHE A 246 45.29 0.03 -25.59
C PHE A 246 45.28 -0.88 -26.81
N GLY A 247 45.80 -0.38 -27.94
CA GLY A 247 46.08 -1.21 -29.12
C GLY A 247 47.27 -2.16 -28.88
N PRO A 248 47.46 -3.17 -29.73
CA PRO A 248 48.49 -4.21 -29.56
C PRO A 248 49.94 -3.70 -29.47
N ASP A 249 50.23 -2.51 -30.02
CA ASP A 249 51.57 -1.92 -30.06
C ASP A 249 51.77 -0.77 -29.06
N THR A 250 50.97 -0.72 -27.98
CA THR A 250 51.02 0.41 -27.02
C THR A 250 52.00 0.13 -25.89
N ASP A 251 53.01 1.00 -25.75
CA ASP A 251 54.05 0.88 -24.72
C ASP A 251 53.62 1.67 -23.46
N ILE A 252 53.26 0.96 -22.37
CA ILE A 252 52.66 1.55 -21.18
C ILE A 252 53.72 1.72 -20.09
N GLN A 253 54.16 2.96 -19.82
CA GLN A 253 55.10 3.23 -18.71
C GLN A 253 54.41 3.60 -17.40
N THR A 254 53.27 4.30 -17.40
CA THR A 254 52.37 4.49 -16.23
C THR A 254 51.09 5.22 -16.65
N ILE A 255 49.95 4.96 -16.00
CA ILE A 255 48.65 5.62 -16.28
C ILE A 255 48.38 6.66 -15.16
N GLY A 256 48.35 7.94 -15.51
CA GLY A 256 48.05 9.05 -14.59
C GLY A 256 47.80 10.37 -15.34
N PRO A 257 47.18 11.39 -14.71
CA PRO A 257 46.86 12.65 -15.38
C PRO A 257 48.11 13.39 -15.85
N GLY A 258 48.19 13.69 -17.15
CA GLY A 258 49.22 14.57 -17.74
C GLY A 258 50.41 13.90 -18.43
N LEU A 259 50.45 12.57 -18.58
CA LEU A 259 51.56 11.87 -19.25
C LEU A 259 51.21 11.43 -20.69
N PRO A 260 52.12 11.60 -21.66
CA PRO A 260 51.88 11.20 -23.04
C PRO A 260 51.96 9.67 -23.19
N VAL A 261 50.85 9.04 -23.61
CA VAL A 261 50.82 7.64 -24.08
C VAL A 261 51.24 7.60 -25.55
N ARG A 262 52.21 6.75 -25.91
CA ARG A 262 52.61 6.50 -27.30
C ARG A 262 51.93 5.23 -27.82
N GLY A 263 51.04 5.36 -28.82
CA GLY A 263 50.35 4.23 -29.45
C GLY A 263 48.89 4.56 -29.79
N GLN A 264 48.16 3.58 -30.36
CA GLN A 264 46.70 3.68 -30.50
C GLN A 264 46.05 3.51 -29.13
N PHE A 265 45.33 4.54 -28.71
CA PHE A 265 44.74 4.62 -27.39
C PHE A 265 43.33 5.19 -27.52
N ALA A 266 42.36 4.57 -26.85
CA ALA A 266 41.01 5.08 -26.72
C ALA A 266 40.56 4.93 -25.27
N TRP A 267 39.69 5.81 -24.80
CA TRP A 267 38.97 5.58 -23.55
C TRP A 267 37.72 4.76 -23.86
N ALA A 268 37.52 3.63 -23.17
CA ALA A 268 36.24 2.98 -23.14
C ALA A 268 35.24 3.98 -22.55
N GLN A 269 34.26 4.41 -23.33
CA GLN A 269 33.13 5.12 -22.74
C GLN A 269 32.37 4.12 -21.86
N PRO A 270 31.98 4.51 -20.64
CA PRO A 270 31.07 3.69 -19.86
C PRO A 270 29.80 3.41 -20.67
N GLY A 271 29.23 2.22 -20.48
CA GLY A 271 27.99 1.81 -21.16
C GLY A 271 26.87 2.85 -21.01
N ASN A 272 25.86 2.78 -21.88
CA ASN A 272 24.85 3.83 -22.03
C ASN A 272 24.02 4.05 -20.73
N LEU A 273 24.48 4.95 -19.86
CA LEU A 273 23.79 5.36 -18.63
C LEU A 273 22.40 5.92 -18.92
N ALA A 274 22.19 6.53 -20.10
CA ALA A 274 20.88 7.05 -20.48
C ALA A 274 19.87 5.91 -20.72
N GLU A 275 20.27 4.84 -21.40
CA GLU A 275 19.44 3.64 -21.56
C GLU A 275 19.09 2.98 -20.22
N LEU A 276 20.05 2.84 -19.31
CA LEU A 276 19.78 2.27 -17.97
C LEU A 276 18.82 3.14 -17.15
N ARG A 277 18.95 4.47 -17.23
CA ARG A 277 18.03 5.40 -16.56
C ARG A 277 16.62 5.35 -17.17
N GLU A 278 16.50 5.24 -18.48
CA GLU A 278 15.21 5.07 -19.15
C GLU A 278 14.56 3.72 -18.81
N GLN A 279 15.33 2.63 -18.78
CA GLN A 279 14.83 1.32 -18.34
C GLN A 279 14.33 1.36 -16.89
N LEU A 280 15.09 1.99 -15.98
CA LEU A 280 14.67 2.17 -14.60
C LEU A 280 13.37 2.98 -14.50
N ARG A 281 13.27 4.08 -15.26
CA ARG A 281 12.05 4.91 -15.32
C ARG A 281 10.85 4.11 -15.81
N TYR A 282 11.01 3.31 -16.85
CA TYR A 282 9.95 2.42 -17.35
C TYR A 282 9.51 1.39 -16.30
N LYS A 283 10.45 0.80 -15.56
CA LYS A 283 10.13 -0.15 -14.47
C LYS A 283 9.39 0.52 -13.31
N LEU A 284 9.79 1.73 -12.92
CA LEU A 284 9.09 2.52 -11.91
C LEU A 284 7.66 2.88 -12.37
N GLU A 285 7.48 3.28 -13.62
CA GLU A 285 6.15 3.54 -14.19
C GLU A 285 5.29 2.28 -14.27
N ARG A 286 5.88 1.15 -14.64
CA ARG A 286 5.18 -0.14 -14.62
C ARG A 286 4.73 -0.51 -13.21
N LEU A 287 5.58 -0.33 -12.19
CA LEU A 287 5.20 -0.55 -10.79
C LEU A 287 4.08 0.41 -10.36
N ARG A 288 4.15 1.69 -10.78
CA ARG A 288 3.11 2.68 -10.51
C ARG A 288 1.76 2.24 -11.09
N ASP A 289 1.71 1.90 -12.37
CA ASP A 289 0.47 1.45 -13.02
C ASP A 289 -0.07 0.15 -12.43
N ALA A 290 0.84 -0.81 -12.18
CA ALA A 290 0.53 -2.10 -11.58
C ALA A 290 -0.18 -1.93 -10.21
N LEU A 291 0.30 -1.01 -9.39
CA LEU A 291 -0.25 -0.71 -8.08
C LEU A 291 -1.29 0.43 -8.09
N SER A 292 -1.71 0.87 -9.28
CA SER A 292 -2.63 2.00 -9.48
C SER A 292 -2.26 3.24 -8.67
N LEU A 293 -0.97 3.53 -8.54
CA LEU A 293 -0.47 4.62 -7.73
C LEU A 293 -0.65 5.98 -8.42
N PRO A 294 -0.80 7.08 -7.65
CA PRO A 294 -0.92 8.41 -8.21
C PRO A 294 0.36 8.85 -8.91
N GLY A 295 0.25 9.85 -9.79
CA GLY A 295 1.39 10.38 -10.54
C GLY A 295 2.53 10.89 -9.66
N ALA A 296 3.77 10.79 -10.16
CA ALA A 296 5.02 11.26 -9.53
C ALA A 296 5.43 10.64 -8.18
N ILE A 297 4.64 9.73 -7.59
CA ILE A 297 4.92 9.21 -6.23
C ILE A 297 6.24 8.42 -6.13
N LEU A 298 6.65 7.77 -7.22
CA LEU A 298 7.88 6.95 -7.28
C LEU A 298 9.09 7.70 -7.86
N GLY A 299 9.01 9.01 -8.08
CA GLY A 299 10.13 9.83 -8.56
C GLY A 299 10.37 9.80 -10.09
N ALA A 300 9.56 9.07 -10.85
CA ALA A 300 9.43 9.29 -12.29
C ALA A 300 8.61 10.57 -12.55
N GLY A 301 8.95 11.33 -13.60
CA GLY A 301 8.19 12.54 -13.96
C GLY A 301 6.71 12.17 -14.18
N PRO A 302 5.76 12.94 -13.62
CA PRO A 302 4.35 12.56 -13.65
C PRO A 302 3.86 12.36 -15.10
N PRO A 303 2.93 11.41 -15.33
CA PRO A 303 2.20 11.38 -16.59
C PRO A 303 1.48 12.74 -16.78
N SER A 304 1.27 13.15 -18.03
CA SER A 304 0.63 14.44 -18.36
C SER A 304 -0.79 14.25 -18.88
N GLY A 305 -1.63 15.27 -18.69
CA GLY A 305 -2.98 15.32 -19.27
C GLY A 305 -3.91 14.20 -18.81
N GLU A 306 -4.44 13.43 -19.77
CA GLU A 306 -5.40 12.34 -19.53
C GLU A 306 -4.80 11.17 -18.76
N ALA A 307 -3.53 10.82 -19.00
CA ALA A 307 -2.88 9.70 -18.32
C ALA A 307 -2.77 9.94 -16.80
N LEU A 308 -2.59 11.19 -16.37
CA LEU A 308 -2.62 11.55 -14.94
C LEU A 308 -4.03 11.42 -14.36
N ARG A 309 -5.05 11.82 -15.12
CA ARG A 309 -6.45 11.69 -14.69
C ARG A 309 -6.85 10.23 -14.54
N GLU A 310 -6.47 9.38 -15.48
CA GLU A 310 -6.73 7.95 -15.43
C GLU A 310 -6.00 7.28 -14.25
N ALA A 311 -4.71 7.60 -14.04
CA ALA A 311 -3.96 7.09 -12.90
C ALA A 311 -4.62 7.46 -11.56
N ASN A 312 -5.04 8.71 -11.40
CA ASN A 312 -5.74 9.17 -10.19
C ASN A 312 -7.14 8.54 -10.05
N LEU A 313 -7.83 8.23 -11.15
CA LEU A 313 -9.11 7.51 -11.11
C LEU A 313 -8.91 6.06 -10.63
N ARG A 314 -7.93 5.34 -11.20
CA ARG A 314 -7.60 3.97 -10.77
C ARG A 314 -7.18 3.93 -9.30
N PHE A 315 -6.37 4.90 -8.86
CA PHE A 315 -5.99 5.02 -7.45
C PHE A 315 -7.20 5.21 -6.53
N ARG A 316 -8.16 6.04 -6.92
CA ARG A 316 -9.41 6.25 -6.17
C ARG A 316 -10.26 4.98 -6.11
N GLN A 317 -10.40 4.26 -7.22
CA GLN A 317 -11.12 2.98 -7.25
C GLN A 317 -10.48 1.95 -6.32
N LEU A 318 -9.15 1.82 -6.37
CA LEU A 318 -8.39 0.91 -5.51
C LEU A 318 -8.56 1.26 -4.03
N THR A 319 -8.34 2.52 -3.66
CA THR A 319 -8.45 2.98 -2.27
C THR A 319 -9.88 2.93 -1.75
N GLY A 320 -10.88 3.17 -2.59
CA GLY A 320 -12.30 2.99 -2.25
C GLY A 320 -12.67 1.54 -1.96
N LEU A 321 -12.17 0.58 -2.75
CA LEU A 321 -12.36 -0.84 -2.51
C LEU A 321 -11.75 -1.25 -1.16
N ILE A 322 -10.49 -0.90 -0.90
CA ILE A 322 -9.83 -1.21 0.38
C ILE A 322 -10.59 -0.62 1.56
N ARG A 323 -11.02 0.64 1.42
CA ARG A 323 -11.76 1.35 2.45
C ARG A 323 -13.03 0.60 2.84
N SER A 324 -13.82 0.12 1.88
CA SER A 324 -15.03 -0.68 2.17
C SER A 324 -14.72 -1.97 2.92
N ILE A 325 -13.59 -2.64 2.61
CA ILE A 325 -13.16 -3.86 3.29
C ILE A 325 -12.81 -3.56 4.75
N VAL A 326 -11.99 -2.53 4.99
CA VAL A 326 -11.57 -2.11 6.33
C VAL A 326 -12.77 -1.59 7.14
N GLU A 327 -13.67 -0.85 6.51
CA GLU A 327 -14.90 -0.34 7.12
C GLU A 327 -15.81 -1.48 7.60
N GLY A 328 -16.01 -2.50 6.78
CA GLY A 328 -16.78 -3.68 7.16
C GLY A 328 -16.16 -4.42 8.35
N LEU A 329 -14.83 -4.58 8.37
CA LEU A 329 -14.13 -5.21 9.49
C LEU A 329 -14.26 -4.39 10.79
N LEU A 330 -14.05 -3.07 10.71
CA LEU A 330 -14.17 -2.19 11.87
C LEU A 330 -15.60 -2.16 12.41
N THR A 331 -16.60 -2.18 11.53
CA THR A 331 -18.01 -2.25 11.93
C THR A 331 -18.31 -3.52 12.72
N GLU A 332 -17.79 -4.68 12.29
CA GLU A 332 -17.95 -5.94 13.04
C GLU A 332 -17.23 -5.90 14.40
N LEU A 333 -16.00 -5.39 14.43
CA LEU A 333 -15.22 -5.28 15.67
C LEU A 333 -15.84 -4.30 16.67
N VAL A 334 -16.36 -3.16 16.19
CA VAL A 334 -17.07 -2.19 17.03
C VAL A 334 -18.41 -2.77 17.49
N ALA A 335 -19.08 -3.58 16.67
CA ALA A 335 -20.29 -4.26 17.10
C ALA A 335 -20.01 -5.29 18.21
N ASP A 336 -18.95 -6.07 18.08
CA ASP A 336 -18.52 -7.00 19.15
C ASP A 336 -18.10 -6.23 20.41
N TYR A 337 -17.42 -5.09 20.26
CA TYR A 337 -17.01 -4.23 21.37
C TYR A 337 -18.22 -3.65 22.10
N ALA A 338 -19.20 -3.12 21.35
CA ALA A 338 -20.44 -2.58 21.88
C ALA A 338 -21.21 -3.64 22.69
N ARG A 339 -21.31 -4.86 22.16
CA ARG A 339 -21.93 -5.98 22.90
C ARG A 339 -21.18 -6.30 24.19
N ALA A 340 -19.85 -6.32 24.16
CA ALA A 340 -19.03 -6.60 25.35
C ALA A 340 -19.18 -5.53 26.45
N VAL A 341 -19.39 -4.25 26.08
CA VAL A 341 -19.61 -3.16 27.05
C VAL A 341 -21.09 -2.88 27.35
N GLY A 342 -22.01 -3.67 26.78
CA GLY A 342 -23.45 -3.60 27.05
C GLY A 342 -24.16 -2.41 26.40
N VAL A 343 -23.72 -1.97 25.22
CA VAL A 343 -24.33 -0.87 24.46
C VAL A 343 -24.72 -1.32 23.05
N GLU A 344 -25.59 -0.55 22.40
CA GLU A 344 -26.07 -0.85 21.05
C GLU A 344 -24.94 -0.65 20.01
N PRO A 345 -24.77 -1.58 19.05
CA PRO A 345 -23.74 -1.46 18.02
C PRO A 345 -24.04 -0.32 17.05
N VAL A 346 -22.99 0.28 16.50
CA VAL A 346 -23.07 1.36 15.51
C VAL A 346 -22.22 1.06 14.29
N PRO A 347 -22.64 1.51 13.09
CA PRO A 347 -21.81 1.41 11.91
C PRO A 347 -20.60 2.35 12.03
N VAL A 348 -19.45 1.87 11.56
CA VAL A 348 -18.23 2.67 11.43
C VAL A 348 -18.09 3.06 9.96
N ALA A 349 -17.67 4.29 9.71
CA ALA A 349 -17.33 4.78 8.38
C ALA A 349 -15.85 5.19 8.35
N VAL A 350 -15.12 4.69 7.34
CA VAL A 350 -13.74 5.11 7.09
C VAL A 350 -13.80 6.21 6.04
N LEU A 351 -13.28 7.39 6.35
CA LEU A 351 -13.39 8.56 5.46
C LEU A 351 -12.15 8.67 4.57
N PRO A 352 -12.29 9.07 3.29
CA PRO A 352 -11.16 9.51 2.47
C PRO A 352 -10.44 10.71 3.11
N PRO A 353 -9.16 10.96 2.77
CA PRO A 353 -8.54 12.24 3.04
C PRO A 353 -9.28 13.36 2.31
N ARG A 354 -9.38 14.53 2.96
CA ARG A 354 -10.12 15.70 2.46
C ARG A 354 -9.74 16.12 1.03
N ASP A 355 -8.47 15.99 0.66
CA ASP A 355 -7.99 16.37 -0.67
C ASP A 355 -8.56 15.47 -1.78
N LEU A 356 -8.71 14.16 -1.51
CA LEU A 356 -9.36 13.24 -2.44
C LEU A 356 -10.86 13.50 -2.52
N GLU A 357 -11.51 13.73 -1.37
CA GLU A 357 -12.93 14.06 -1.29
C GLU A 357 -13.27 15.35 -2.06
N THR A 358 -12.42 16.38 -1.89
CA THR A 358 -12.50 17.66 -2.60
C THR A 358 -12.45 17.46 -4.11
N SER A 359 -11.46 16.70 -4.61
CA SER A 359 -11.34 16.42 -6.04
C SER A 359 -12.54 15.64 -6.58
N ASP A 360 -13.07 14.68 -5.83
CA ASP A 360 -14.24 13.88 -6.24
C ASP A 360 -15.49 14.72 -6.33
N ARG A 361 -15.76 15.53 -5.30
CA ARG A 361 -16.93 16.40 -5.25
C ARG A 361 -16.89 17.40 -6.40
N ILE A 362 -15.73 18.03 -6.65
CA ILE A 362 -15.56 18.97 -7.77
C ILE A 362 -15.81 18.28 -9.11
N GLN A 363 -15.28 17.07 -9.32
CA GLN A 363 -15.46 16.34 -10.59
C GLN A 363 -16.91 15.90 -10.82
N VAL A 364 -17.58 15.37 -9.79
CA VAL A 364 -18.99 14.96 -9.88
C VAL A 364 -19.87 16.16 -10.17
N VAL A 365 -19.71 17.23 -9.41
CA VAL A 365 -20.51 18.46 -9.59
C VAL A 365 -20.25 19.09 -10.96
N ALA A 366 -19.00 19.10 -11.44
CA ALA A 366 -18.67 19.59 -12.79
C ALA A 366 -19.21 18.67 -13.91
N ALA A 367 -19.33 17.37 -13.69
CA ALA A 367 -19.97 16.44 -14.63
C ALA A 367 -21.49 16.68 -14.67
N LEU A 368 -22.15 16.72 -13.51
CA LEU A 368 -23.59 17.00 -13.41
C LEU A 368 -23.96 18.34 -14.04
N TYR A 369 -23.10 19.37 -13.90
CA TYR A 369 -23.30 20.65 -14.57
C TYR A 369 -23.15 20.55 -16.09
N ARG A 370 -22.08 19.90 -16.58
CA ARG A 370 -21.86 19.70 -18.03
C ARG A 370 -22.98 18.90 -18.69
N ASP A 371 -23.54 17.92 -17.98
CA ASP A 371 -24.63 17.08 -18.45
C ASP A 371 -26.00 17.76 -18.31
N GLY A 372 -26.05 19.00 -17.79
CA GLY A 372 -27.27 19.78 -17.63
C GLY A 372 -28.20 19.30 -16.50
N LEU A 373 -27.72 18.40 -15.64
CA LEU A 373 -28.48 17.80 -14.54
C LEU A 373 -28.58 18.74 -13.33
N VAL A 374 -27.62 19.65 -13.16
CA VAL A 374 -27.66 20.69 -12.13
C VAL A 374 -27.37 22.08 -12.73
N PRO A 375 -28.07 23.14 -12.29
CA PRO A 375 -27.75 24.51 -12.70
C PRO A 375 -26.36 24.97 -12.23
N MET A 376 -25.73 25.89 -12.97
CA MET A 376 -24.41 26.45 -12.64
C MET A 376 -24.33 27.01 -11.22
N ARG A 377 -25.38 27.70 -10.77
CA ARG A 377 -25.50 28.26 -9.42
C ARG A 377 -25.43 27.19 -8.33
N VAL A 378 -26.08 26.04 -8.54
CA VAL A 378 -26.04 24.90 -7.62
C VAL A 378 -24.65 24.28 -7.64
N ALA A 379 -24.09 24.09 -8.84
CA ALA A 379 -22.76 23.51 -8.99
C ALA A 379 -21.65 24.36 -8.33
N ALA A 380 -21.68 25.68 -8.54
CA ALA A 380 -20.68 26.58 -7.99
C ALA A 380 -20.77 26.67 -6.46
N ARG A 381 -21.98 26.67 -5.88
CA ARG A 381 -22.18 26.65 -4.43
C ARG A 381 -21.75 25.33 -3.79
N GLU A 382 -21.97 24.20 -4.45
CA GLU A 382 -21.48 22.90 -3.97
C GLU A 382 -19.95 22.79 -4.03
N ILE A 383 -19.29 23.49 -4.97
CA ILE A 383 -17.82 23.49 -5.11
C ILE A 383 -17.15 24.52 -4.18
N GLN A 384 -17.82 25.62 -3.85
CA GLN A 384 -17.25 26.73 -3.09
C GLN A 384 -16.51 26.34 -1.80
N PRO A 385 -17.03 25.46 -0.92
CA PRO A 385 -16.34 25.09 0.32
C PRO A 385 -14.97 24.45 0.10
N TYR A 386 -14.72 23.98 -1.13
CA TYR A 386 -13.51 23.28 -1.54
C TYR A 386 -12.51 24.18 -2.28
N LEU A 387 -12.87 25.44 -2.57
CA LEU A 387 -11.99 26.42 -3.20
C LEU A 387 -11.49 27.41 -2.13
N PRO A 388 -10.18 27.41 -1.79
CA PRO A 388 -9.65 28.10 -0.62
C PRO A 388 -9.65 29.64 -0.67
N THR A 389 -10.31 30.27 -1.66
CA THR A 389 -10.16 31.70 -1.96
C THR A 389 -11.45 32.46 -2.24
N TRP A 390 -12.62 31.81 -2.27
CA TRP A 390 -13.87 32.50 -2.64
C TRP A 390 -14.80 32.67 -1.45
N SER A 391 -15.06 33.92 -1.08
CA SER A 391 -16.15 34.29 -0.17
C SER A 391 -17.52 34.15 -0.83
N ASP A 392 -18.59 34.08 -0.02
CA ASP A 392 -19.97 34.01 -0.52
C ASP A 392 -20.32 35.20 -1.42
N GLU A 393 -19.79 36.39 -1.11
CA GLU A 393 -20.01 37.62 -1.88
C GLU A 393 -19.30 37.57 -3.24
N GLU A 394 -18.04 37.11 -3.28
CA GLU A 394 -17.28 36.94 -4.52
C GLU A 394 -17.91 35.87 -5.43
N LEU A 395 -18.42 34.79 -4.85
CA LEU A 395 -19.13 33.75 -5.60
C LEU A 395 -20.42 34.31 -6.22
N GLU A 396 -21.23 35.04 -5.46
CA GLU A 396 -22.51 35.57 -5.96
C GLU A 396 -22.27 36.64 -7.03
N GLU A 397 -21.23 37.48 -6.90
CA GLU A 397 -20.83 38.43 -7.93
C GLU A 397 -20.38 37.72 -9.21
N TRP A 398 -19.58 36.66 -9.09
CA TRP A 398 -19.16 35.85 -10.24
C TRP A 398 -20.36 35.16 -10.91
N LEU A 399 -21.28 34.58 -10.13
CA LEU A 399 -22.49 33.94 -10.64
C LEU A 399 -23.38 34.92 -11.39
N GLN A 400 -23.61 36.12 -10.84
CA GLN A 400 -24.38 37.17 -11.51
C GLN A 400 -23.72 37.58 -12.84
N ARG A 401 -22.39 37.71 -12.87
CA ARG A 401 -21.66 38.00 -14.11
C ARG A 401 -21.83 36.88 -15.12
N GLN A 402 -21.70 35.61 -14.73
CA GLN A 402 -21.85 34.49 -15.67
C GLN A 402 -23.29 34.26 -16.14
N GLU A 403 -24.29 34.43 -15.26
CA GLU A 403 -25.71 34.36 -15.63
C GLU A 403 -26.14 35.55 -16.50
N SER A 404 -25.43 36.68 -16.42
CA SER A 404 -25.62 37.83 -17.33
C SER A 404 -24.96 37.65 -18.70
N ILE A 405 -24.08 36.65 -18.87
CA ILE A 405 -23.48 36.29 -20.17
C ILE A 405 -24.49 35.43 -20.94
N VAL A 406 -25.44 36.14 -21.53
CA VAL A 406 -26.30 35.81 -22.68
C VAL A 406 -26.70 34.33 -22.83
N THR A 407 -27.92 34.03 -22.40
CA THR A 407 -28.60 32.78 -22.78
C THR A 407 -28.74 32.67 -24.31
N PRO A 408 -28.77 31.45 -24.92
CA PRO A 408 -28.99 31.29 -26.36
C PRO A 408 -30.23 32.01 -26.90
N SER A 409 -31.26 32.20 -26.07
CA SER A 409 -32.46 33.00 -26.36
C SER A 409 -32.18 34.51 -26.45
N GLN A 410 -31.26 35.05 -25.65
CA GLN A 410 -30.83 36.43 -25.73
C GLN A 410 -29.93 36.69 -26.95
N VAL A 411 -29.08 35.72 -27.35
CA VAL A 411 -28.34 35.77 -28.63
C VAL A 411 -29.33 35.77 -29.81
N ALA A 412 -30.39 34.94 -29.77
CA ALA A 412 -31.43 34.92 -30.79
C ALA A 412 -32.22 36.25 -30.86
N SER A 413 -32.48 36.90 -29.71
CA SER A 413 -33.14 38.22 -29.68
C SER A 413 -32.25 39.35 -30.20
N LEU A 414 -30.93 39.25 -29.99
CA LEU A 414 -29.94 40.21 -30.46
C LEU A 414 -29.61 40.04 -31.96
N LEU A 415 -29.74 38.81 -32.49
CA LEU A 415 -29.55 38.50 -33.92
C LEU A 415 -30.84 38.59 -34.75
N GLY A 416 -32.02 38.70 -34.12
CA GLY A 416 -33.33 38.64 -34.78
C GLY A 416 -34.21 39.89 -34.58
N GLY A 417 -33.62 41.05 -34.29
CA GLY A 417 -34.37 42.29 -34.13
C GLY A 417 -35.01 42.78 -35.44
N GLY A 418 -36.35 42.85 -35.45
CA GLY A 418 -37.11 43.92 -36.09
C GLY A 418 -37.61 43.69 -37.53
N GLY A 419 -38.93 43.55 -37.67
CA GLY A 419 -39.64 43.70 -38.94
C GLY A 419 -41.16 43.65 -38.75
N GLU A 420 -41.73 44.81 -38.43
CA GLU A 420 -43.18 45.18 -38.30
C GLU A 420 -44.03 44.53 -37.19
#